data_AF-A0A7X0JU52-F1
#
_entry.id   AF-A0A7X0JU52-F1
#
_cell.length_a   1.000
_cell.length_b   1.000
_cell.length_c   1.000
_cell.angle_alpha   90.00
_cell.angle_beta   90.00
_cell.angle_gamma   90.00
#
_symmetry.space_group_name_H-M   'P 1'
#
loop_
_entity.id
_entity.type
_entity.pdbx_description
1 polymer ?
#
loop_
_entity_poly.entity_id
_entity_poly.type
_entity_poly.pdbx_seq_one_letter_code
_entity_poly.pdbx_strand_id
1 'polypeptide(L)' 'MHLYVRPSGAKVWRAKYRLAGKEQLATLGGYPAVTLSDARKELLKLKTKLAQGEIP' A
#
# COMPACT_ATOMS: atom_id res chain seq x y z
N MET A 1 -1.13 3.36 -6.38
CA MET A 1 -0.58 3.84 -5.09
C MET A 1 -0.71 5.35 -5.07
N HIS A 2 -1.13 5.93 -3.95
CA HIS A 2 -1.22 7.38 -3.76
C HIS A 2 -0.77 7.75 -2.34
N LEU A 3 -0.34 8.99 -2.15
CA LEU A 3 -0.09 9.56 -0.83
C LEU A 3 -1.39 10.15 -0.30
N TYR A 4 -1.87 9.63 0.82
CA TYR A 4 -3.02 10.17 1.52
C TYR A 4 -2.54 11.16 2.57
N VAL A 5 -2.91 12.43 2.41
CA VAL A 5 -2.61 13.49 3.36
C VAL A 5 -3.85 13.73 4.21
N ARG A 6 -3.75 13.47 5.51
CA ARG A 6 -4.81 13.77 6.47
C ARG A 6 -4.93 15.28 6.66
N PRO A 7 -6.12 15.80 7.04
CA PRO A 7 -6.28 17.21 7.40
C PRO A 7 -5.33 17.66 8.52
N SER A 8 -4.92 16.73 9.40
CA SER A 8 -3.93 16.96 10.45
C SER A 8 -2.47 17.09 9.95
N GLY A 9 -2.22 16.97 8.64
CA GLY A 9 -0.89 17.03 8.02
C GLY A 9 -0.15 15.69 7.98
N ALA A 10 -0.66 14.65 8.64
CA ALA A 10 -0.06 13.31 8.57
C ALA A 10 -0.21 12.70 7.17
N LYS A 11 0.92 12.23 6.61
CA LYS A 11 0.99 11.69 5.26
C LYS A 11 1.19 10.18 5.31
N VAL A 12 0.42 9.43 4.53
CA VAL A 12 0.45 7.95 4.56
C VAL A 12 0.39 7.40 3.14
N TRP A 13 1.26 6.45 2.83
CA TRP A 13 1.22 5.72 1.58
C TRP A 13 0.10 4.70 1.59
N ARG A 14 -0.81 4.79 0.60
CA ARG A 14 -1.91 3.85 0.43
C ARG A 14 -1.91 3.28 -0.98
N ALA A 15 -2.27 2.00 -1.08
CA ALA A 15 -2.41 1.31 -2.36
C ALA A 15 -3.73 0.55 -2.39
N LYS A 16 -4.52 0.82 -3.42
CA LYS A 16 -5.69 0.00 -3.77
C LYS A 16 -5.22 -1.21 -4.57
N TYR A 17 -5.74 -2.37 -4.21
CA TYR A 17 -5.56 -3.62 -4.94
C TYR A 17 -6.87 -4.40 -4.95
N ARG A 18 -6.96 -5.40 -5.83
CA ARG A 18 -8.12 -6.29 -5.89
C ARG A 18 -7.66 -7.72 -5.63
N LEU A 19 -8.33 -8.39 -4.71
CA LEU A 19 -8.11 -9.78 -4.37
C LEU A 19 -9.46 -10.50 -4.50
N ALA A 20 -9.53 -11.56 -5.32
CA ALA A 20 -10.74 -12.37 -5.51
C ALA A 20 -12.01 -11.52 -5.80
N GLY A 21 -11.88 -10.44 -6.58
CA GLY A 21 -12.99 -9.55 -6.92
C GLY A 21 -13.37 -8.51 -5.84
N LYS A 22 -12.74 -8.55 -4.66
CA LYS A 22 -12.92 -7.53 -3.60
C LYS A 22 -11.85 -6.46 -3.72
N GLU A 23 -12.27 -5.18 -3.69
CA GLU A 23 -11.35 -4.04 -3.61
C GLU A 23 -10.89 -3.88 -2.16
N GLN A 24 -9.57 -3.84 -1.97
CA GLN A 24 -8.96 -3.72 -0.66
C GLN A 24 -7.88 -2.63 -0.69
N LEU A 25 -7.68 -2.01 0.47
CA LEU A 25 -6.78 -0.89 0.65
C LEU A 25 -5.62 -1.31 1.55
N ALA A 26 -4.42 -1.42 0.98
CA ALA A 26 -3.19 -1.59 1.75
C ALA A 26 -2.68 -0.23 2.23
N THR A 27 -2.30 -0.16 3.51
CA THR A 27 -1.51 0.95 4.06
C THR A 27 -0.06 0.53 4.10
N LEU A 28 0.80 1.22 3.35
CA LEU A 28 2.22 0.88 3.18
C LEU A 28 3.12 1.59 4.21
N GLY A 29 2.57 2.58 4.94
CA GLY A 29 3.25 3.28 6.04
C GLY A 29 3.19 4.80 5.94
N GLY A 30 3.58 5.48 7.01
CA GLY A 30 3.58 6.93 7.13
C GLY A 30 4.81 7.59 6.50
N TYR A 31 4.63 8.72 5.83
CA TYR A 31 5.73 9.60 5.41
C TYR A 31 6.06 10.58 6.54
N PRO A 32 7.34 10.93 6.79
CA PRO A 32 8.54 10.61 6.00
C PRO A 32 9.24 9.31 6.37
N ALA A 33 8.78 8.60 7.42
CA ALA A 33 9.40 7.36 7.89
C ALA A 33 9.51 6.29 6.80
N VAL A 34 8.51 6.21 5.92
CA VAL A 34 8.53 5.36 4.72
C VAL A 34 8.74 6.21 3.48
N THR A 35 9.86 5.98 2.79
CA THR A 35 10.18 6.66 1.54
C THR A 35 9.33 6.15 0.38
N LEU A 36 9.29 6.88 -0.73
CA LEU A 36 8.63 6.44 -1.96
C LEU A 36 9.20 5.10 -2.46
N SER A 37 10.52 4.90 -2.31
CA SER A 37 11.20 3.68 -2.73
C SER A 37 10.76 2.48 -1.89
N ASP A 38 10.69 2.65 -0.57
CA ASP A 38 10.25 1.58 0.33
C ASP A 38 8.78 1.24 0.13
N ALA A 39 7.92 2.26 -0.01
CA ALA A 39 6.51 2.03 -0.33
C ALA A 39 6.33 1.28 -1.68
N ARG A 40 7.18 1.53 -2.68
CA ARG A 40 7.16 0.75 -3.94
C ARG A 40 7.61 -0.69 -3.73
N LYS A 41 8.62 -0.94 -2.90
CA LYS A 41 9.05 -2.31 -2.56
C LYS A 41 7.94 -3.07 -1.84
N GLU A 42 7.26 -2.45 -0.89
CA GLU A 42 6.12 -3.05 -0.19
C GLU A 42 4.94 -3.32 -1.14
N LEU A 43 4.66 -2.40 -2.08
CA LEU A 43 3.68 -2.65 -3.13
C LEU A 43 4.05 -3.85 -4.00
N LEU A 44 5.32 -3.98 -4.39
CA LEU A 44 5.78 -5.09 -5.20
C LEU A 44 5.63 -6.41 -4.45
N LYS A 45 6.06 -6.47 -3.19
CA LYS A 45 5.85 -7.64 -2.31
C LYS A 45 4.37 -8.00 -2.20
N LEU A 46 3.49 -7.01 -2.00
CA LEU A 46 2.04 -7.21 -1.98
C LEU A 46 1.55 -7.83 -3.28
N LYS A 47 1.94 -7.27 -4.44
CA LYS A 47 1.57 -7.81 -5.75
C LYS A 47 2.06 -9.24 -5.95
N THR A 48 3.27 -9.56 -5.53
CA THR A 48 3.82 -10.92 -5.61
C THR A 48 3.00 -11.87 -4.75
N LYS A 49 2.67 -11.49 -3.50
CA LYS A 49 1.81 -12.28 -2.61
C LYS A 49 0.39 -12.46 -3.16
N LEU A 50 -0.18 -11.41 -3.76
CA LEU A 50 -1.45 -11.46 -4.49
C LEU A 50 -1.42 -12.48 -5.63
N ALA A 51 -0.34 -12.47 -6.41
CA ALA A 51 -0.16 -13.41 -7.51
C ALA A 51 0.06 -14.86 -7.01
N GLN A 52 0.69 -15.02 -5.86
CA GLN A 52 0.86 -16.31 -5.19
C GLN A 52 -0.43 -16.81 -4.51
N GLY A 53 -1.48 -15.99 -4.42
CA GLY A 53 -2.71 -16.32 -3.69
C GLY A 53 -2.53 -16.34 -2.17
N GLU A 54 -1.43 -15.77 -1.67
CA GLU A 54 -0.96 -15.87 -0.28
C GLU A 54 -1.42 -14.66 0.56
N ILE A 55 -2.61 -14.15 0.27
CA ILE A 55 -3.30 -13.16 1.11
C ILE A 55 -4.63 -13.79 1.53
N PRO A 56 -4.81 -14.16 2.81
CA PRO A 56 -6.13 -14.50 3.35
C PRO A 56 -7.04 -13.27 3.42
#